data_AF-A0A086J2M2-F1
#
_entry.id   AF-A0A086J2M2-F1
#
_cell.length_a   1.000
_cell.length_b   1.000
_cell.length_c   1.000
_cell.angle_alpha   90.00
_cell.angle_beta   90.00
_cell.angle_gamma   90.00
#
_symmetry.space_group_name_H-M   'P 1'
#
loop_
_entity.id
_entity.type
_entity.pdbx_description
1 polymer ?
#
loop_
_entity_poly.entity_id
_entity_poly.type
_entity_poly.pdbx_seq_one_letter_code
_entity_poly.pdbx_strand_id
1 'polypeptide(L)'
;MSGMQAGHSTALEQAVISKNRDFLYTFLELQEETKEKMVRSLPDRSIIPLLEVLTEMFENKEMRYEVILTIRMVISWRRDVFKSVAMEVVSKDGEKEVSEHTERINSLKRILISISKEKVDLNKIYELKGRLSYIRDSLEERAEERTEEKENVPVCREQ
;
A
#
# COMPACT_ATOMS: atom_id res chain seq x y z
N MET A 1 37.99 7.65 -15.09
CA MET A 1 37.56 7.79 -13.69
C MET A 1 36.08 8.15 -13.70
N SER A 2 35.21 7.16 -13.85
CA SER A 2 33.75 7.36 -13.83
C SER A 2 33.23 6.74 -12.54
N GLY A 3 32.88 7.59 -11.57
CA GLY A 3 32.35 7.18 -10.29
C GLY A 3 31.03 6.45 -10.47
N MET A 4 31.00 5.19 -10.05
CA MET A 4 29.76 4.45 -9.85
C MET A 4 28.99 5.16 -8.73
N GLN A 5 27.99 5.96 -9.08
CA GLN A 5 26.91 6.28 -8.14
C GLN A 5 26.14 4.98 -7.91
N ALA A 6 26.49 4.25 -6.85
CA ALA A 6 25.62 3.25 -6.28
C ALA A 6 24.36 3.96 -5.82
N GLY A 7 23.35 4.05 -6.71
CA GLY A 7 22.06 4.62 -6.38
C GLY A 7 21.48 3.80 -5.23
N HIS A 8 21.39 4.38 -4.04
CA HIS A 8 20.72 3.76 -2.91
C HIS A 8 19.26 3.55 -3.29
N SER A 9 18.93 2.33 -3.68
CA SER A 9 17.54 1.95 -3.96
C SER A 9 16.75 2.06 -2.67
N THR A 10 15.61 2.74 -2.72
CA THR A 10 14.79 2.95 -1.51
C THR A 10 14.24 1.61 -1.02
N ALA A 11 13.92 1.51 0.27
CA ALA A 11 13.37 0.27 0.83
C ALA A 11 12.12 -0.20 0.09
N LEU A 12 11.26 0.73 -0.35
CA LEU A 12 10.10 0.43 -1.17
C LEU A 12 10.47 -0.07 -2.57
N GLU A 13 11.46 0.52 -3.22
CA GLU A 13 11.93 0.04 -4.53
C GLU A 13 12.48 -1.39 -4.43
N GLN A 14 13.29 -1.68 -3.41
CA GLN A 14 13.80 -3.02 -3.16
C GLN A 14 12.68 -4.02 -2.85
N ALA A 15 11.68 -3.62 -2.05
CA ALA A 15 10.54 -4.46 -1.74
C ALA A 15 9.70 -4.79 -2.98
N VAL A 16 9.52 -3.82 -3.89
CA VAL A 16 8.83 -4.03 -5.17
C VAL A 16 9.62 -4.99 -6.07
N ILE A 17 10.94 -4.80 -6.20
CA ILE A 17 11.80 -5.65 -7.04
C ILE A 17 11.83 -7.09 -6.51
N SER A 18 11.98 -7.26 -5.20
CA SER A 18 12.06 -8.58 -4.55
C SER A 18 10.69 -9.21 -4.27
N LYS A 19 9.60 -8.51 -4.56
CA LYS A 19 8.23 -8.88 -4.16
C LYS A 19 8.12 -9.24 -2.67
N ASN A 20 8.80 -8.50 -1.80
CA ASN A 20 8.80 -8.73 -0.36
C ASN A 20 7.41 -8.40 0.23
N ARG A 21 6.58 -9.44 0.40
CA ARG A 21 5.20 -9.31 0.87
C ARG A 21 5.10 -8.69 2.26
N ASP A 22 5.98 -9.07 3.19
CA ASP A 22 5.96 -8.57 4.57
C ASP A 22 6.15 -7.05 4.60
N PHE A 23 7.14 -6.54 3.86
CA PHE A 23 7.36 -5.10 3.76
C PHE A 23 6.19 -4.40 3.06
N LEU A 24 5.63 -5.00 2.01
CA LEU A 24 4.50 -4.43 1.29
C LEU A 24 3.24 -4.33 2.17
N TYR A 25 2.99 -5.33 3.03
CA TYR A 25 1.92 -5.26 4.01
C TYR A 25 2.15 -4.13 5.01
N THR A 26 3.36 -4.02 5.58
CA THR A 26 3.69 -2.90 6.47
C THR A 26 3.52 -1.55 5.75
N PHE A 27 3.99 -1.43 4.51
CA PHE A 27 3.84 -0.23 3.68
C PHE A 27 2.37 0.17 3.50
N LEU A 28 1.50 -0.80 3.24
CA LEU A 28 0.06 -0.58 3.06
C LEU A 28 -0.62 -0.06 4.34
N GLU A 29 -0.09 -0.41 5.51
CA GLU A 29 -0.61 0.02 6.82
C GLU A 29 -0.10 1.39 7.28
N LEU A 30 0.94 1.94 6.64
CA LEU A 30 1.50 3.25 7.00
C LEU A 30 0.46 4.39 6.90
N GLN A 31 0.79 5.52 7.52
CA GLN A 31 0.01 6.75 7.34
C GLN A 31 0.16 7.30 5.91
N GLU A 32 -0.85 8.00 5.42
CA GLU A 32 -0.91 8.52 4.04
C GLU A 32 0.30 9.39 3.70
N GLU A 33 0.70 10.31 4.59
CA GLU A 33 1.82 11.21 4.36
C GLU A 33 3.15 10.45 4.25
N THR A 34 3.27 9.33 4.96
CA THR A 34 4.46 8.47 4.90
C THR A 34 4.50 7.71 3.59
N LYS A 35 3.37 7.14 3.16
CA LYS A 35 3.25 6.50 1.84
C LYS A 35 3.54 7.49 0.72
N GLU A 36 2.99 8.70 0.80
CA GLU A 36 3.20 9.74 -0.19
C GLU A 36 4.69 10.07 -0.35
N LYS A 37 5.39 10.31 0.76
CA LYS A 37 6.84 10.56 0.74
C LYS A 37 7.61 9.42 0.11
N MET A 38 7.31 8.17 0.51
CA MET A 38 7.98 6.99 -0.04
C MET A 38 7.72 6.83 -1.54
N VAL A 39 6.47 6.95 -2.00
CA VAL A 39 6.09 6.84 -3.40
C VAL A 39 6.67 7.98 -4.23
N ARG A 40 6.66 9.22 -3.73
CA ARG A 40 7.26 10.37 -4.42
C ARG A 40 8.79 10.26 -4.51
N SER A 41 9.43 9.55 -3.59
CA SER A 41 10.88 9.30 -3.64
C SER A 41 11.27 8.18 -4.61
N LEU A 42 10.32 7.40 -5.13
CA LEU A 42 10.63 6.33 -6.08
C LEU A 42 11.11 6.89 -7.43
N PRO A 43 12.07 6.21 -8.08
CA PRO A 43 12.37 6.44 -9.49
C PRO A 43 11.13 6.19 -10.37
N ASP A 44 10.99 6.96 -11.46
CA ASP A 44 9.85 6.84 -12.39
C ASP A 44 9.65 5.42 -12.93
N ARG A 45 10.76 4.74 -13.24
CA ARG A 45 10.78 3.34 -13.71
C ARG A 45 10.18 2.34 -12.72
N SER A 46 10.09 2.69 -11.44
CA SER A 46 9.64 1.80 -10.35
C SER A 46 8.14 1.97 -10.05
N ILE A 47 7.48 2.97 -10.65
CA ILE A 47 6.05 3.23 -10.46
C ILE A 47 5.17 2.14 -11.09
N ILE A 48 5.48 1.71 -12.32
CA ILE A 48 4.73 0.63 -12.98
C ILE A 48 4.89 -0.70 -12.22
N PRO A 49 6.12 -1.15 -11.86
CA PRO A 49 6.30 -2.33 -11.02
C PRO A 49 5.57 -2.27 -9.67
N LEU A 50 5.53 -1.11 -9.00
CA LEU A 50 4.75 -0.96 -7.78
C LEU A 50 3.26 -1.20 -8.03
N LEU A 51 2.71 -0.61 -9.09
CA LEU A 51 1.30 -0.79 -9.45
C LEU A 51 0.97 -2.23 -9.88
N GLU A 52 1.90 -2.93 -10.53
CA GLU A 52 1.78 -4.36 -10.87
C GLU A 52 1.73 -5.23 -9.61
N VAL A 53 2.61 -4.98 -8.65
CA VAL A 53 2.61 -5.72 -7.37
C VAL A 53 1.33 -5.46 -6.59
N LEU A 54 0.88 -4.20 -6.50
CA LEU A 54 -0.39 -3.85 -5.85
C LEU A 54 -1.59 -4.47 -6.57
N THR A 55 -1.55 -4.52 -7.90
CA THR A 55 -2.54 -5.22 -8.72
C THR A 55 -2.62 -6.70 -8.39
N GLU A 56 -1.47 -7.38 -8.33
CA GLU A 56 -1.39 -8.80 -7.98
C GLU A 56 -1.99 -9.05 -6.58
N MET A 57 -1.73 -8.17 -5.61
CA MET A 57 -2.33 -8.24 -4.26
C MET A 57 -3.85 -8.11 -4.31
N PHE A 58 -4.36 -7.15 -5.10
CA PHE A 58 -5.80 -6.95 -5.26
C PHE A 58 -6.49 -8.18 -5.87
N GLU A 59 -5.90 -8.77 -6.90
CA GLU A 59 -6.41 -9.98 -7.55
C GLU A 59 -6.41 -11.19 -6.61
N ASN A 60 -5.37 -11.31 -5.77
CA ASN A 60 -5.27 -12.31 -4.70
C ASN A 60 -6.18 -12.01 -3.50
N LYS A 61 -6.91 -10.88 -3.49
CA LYS A 61 -7.78 -10.42 -2.41
C LYS A 61 -7.03 -10.11 -1.10
N GLU A 62 -5.74 -9.83 -1.18
CA GLU A 62 -4.89 -9.43 -0.05
C GLU A 62 -5.10 -7.93 0.25
N MET A 63 -5.30 -7.58 1.53
CA MET A 63 -5.37 -6.17 2.00
C MET A 63 -6.22 -5.27 1.09
N ARG A 64 -7.36 -5.79 0.63
CA ARG A 64 -8.09 -5.30 -0.56
C ARG A 64 -8.35 -3.80 -0.50
N TYR A 65 -8.72 -3.28 0.67
CA TYR A 65 -9.05 -1.87 0.84
C TYR A 65 -7.82 -0.97 0.80
N GLU A 66 -6.78 -1.33 1.55
CA GLU A 66 -5.51 -0.62 1.61
C GLU A 66 -4.84 -0.59 0.23
N VAL A 67 -4.92 -1.70 -0.51
CA VAL A 67 -4.42 -1.81 -1.87
C VAL A 67 -5.18 -0.89 -2.82
N ILE A 68 -6.52 -0.91 -2.81
CA ILE A 68 -7.34 -0.02 -3.66
C ILE A 68 -7.01 1.45 -3.39
N LEU A 69 -6.97 1.84 -2.10
CA LEU A 69 -6.64 3.20 -1.70
C LEU A 69 -5.24 3.59 -2.17
N THR A 70 -4.26 2.71 -1.96
CA THR A 70 -2.87 2.96 -2.34
C THR A 70 -2.70 3.07 -3.84
N ILE A 71 -3.37 2.23 -4.65
CA ILE A 71 -3.36 2.36 -6.11
C ILE A 71 -3.91 3.73 -6.55
N ARG A 72 -5.04 4.17 -6.00
CA ARG A 72 -5.63 5.48 -6.31
C ARG A 72 -4.68 6.63 -5.95
N MET A 73 -4.07 6.56 -4.77
CA MET A 73 -3.13 7.56 -4.28
C MET A 73 -1.84 7.61 -5.12
N VAL A 74 -1.23 6.47 -5.42
CA VAL A 74 -0.02 6.38 -6.26
C VAL A 74 -0.25 7.02 -7.63
N ILE A 75 -1.39 6.76 -8.26
CA ILE A 75 -1.76 7.35 -9.55
C ILE A 75 -1.98 8.86 -9.42
N SER A 76 -2.56 9.33 -8.32
CA SER A 76 -2.73 10.75 -8.04
C SER A 76 -1.38 11.45 -7.86
N TRP A 77 -0.52 10.92 -7.00
CA TRP A 77 0.79 11.48 -6.67
C TRP A 77 1.79 11.44 -7.82
N ARG A 78 1.67 10.47 -8.73
CA ARG A 78 2.59 10.25 -9.86
C ARG A 78 1.88 10.34 -11.22
N ARG A 79 0.83 11.16 -11.31
CA ARG A 79 -0.03 11.30 -12.50
C ARG A 79 0.75 11.59 -13.78
N ASP A 80 1.68 12.54 -13.73
CA ASP A 80 2.42 12.97 -14.93
C ASP A 80 3.46 11.94 -15.37
N VAL A 81 4.05 11.21 -14.42
CA VAL A 81 4.90 10.05 -14.71
C VAL A 81 4.09 8.96 -15.41
N PHE A 82 2.90 8.66 -14.89
CA PHE A 82 2.01 7.68 -15.52
C PHE A 82 1.58 8.09 -16.94
N LYS A 83 1.26 9.37 -17.15
CA LYS A 83 0.95 9.89 -18.49
C LYS A 83 2.16 9.79 -19.43
N SER A 84 3.34 10.19 -18.96
CA SER A 84 4.55 10.16 -19.77
C SER A 84 4.93 8.73 -20.17
N VAL A 85 4.88 7.79 -19.23
CA VAL A 85 5.13 6.37 -19.52
C VAL A 85 4.08 5.84 -20.50
N ALA A 86 2.80 6.17 -20.31
CA ALA A 86 1.74 5.77 -21.25
C ALA A 86 1.92 6.36 -22.66
N MET A 87 2.46 7.57 -22.80
CA MET A 87 2.76 8.19 -24.10
C MET A 87 4.02 7.62 -24.76
N GLU A 88 5.04 7.24 -23.98
CA GLU A 88 6.26 6.58 -24.48
C GLU A 88 5.94 5.23 -25.13
N VAL A 89 4.95 4.50 -24.60
CA VAL A 89 4.46 3.24 -25.18
C VAL A 89 3.82 3.47 -26.54
N VAL A 90 2.96 4.48 -26.67
CA VAL A 90 2.24 4.78 -27.92
C VAL A 90 3.19 5.27 -29.03
N SER A 91 4.33 5.87 -28.67
CA SER A 91 5.29 6.44 -29.62
C SER A 91 6.36 5.44 -30.09
N LYS A 92 6.54 4.30 -29.41
CA LYS A 92 7.48 3.22 -29.83
C LYS A 92 6.81 2.09 -30.61
N ASP A 93 5.49 1.92 -30.50
CA ASP A 93 4.74 0.82 -31.13
C ASP A 93 4.27 1.18 -32.56
N GLY A 94 5.23 1.49 -33.43
CA GLY A 94 4.97 1.71 -34.86
C GLY A 94 4.73 0.42 -35.65
N GLU A 95 5.31 -0.73 -35.26
CA GLU A 95 5.15 -2.02 -35.94
C GLU A 95 5.92 -3.11 -35.18
N LYS A 96 5.26 -3.82 -34.25
CA LYS A 96 5.50 -5.23 -33.85
C LYS A 96 4.87 -5.51 -32.48
N GLU A 97 4.23 -6.67 -32.38
CA GLU A 97 3.79 -7.41 -31.18
C GLU A 97 3.44 -6.56 -29.96
N VAL A 98 2.14 -6.49 -29.64
CA VAL A 98 1.58 -5.86 -28.42
C VAL A 98 2.55 -6.10 -27.26
N SER A 99 3.37 -5.09 -26.97
CA SER A 99 4.48 -5.27 -26.05
C SER A 99 3.92 -5.65 -24.69
N GLU A 100 4.62 -6.51 -23.95
CA GLU A 100 4.26 -6.89 -22.58
C GLU A 100 3.92 -5.64 -21.73
N HIS A 101 4.57 -4.52 -22.04
CA HIS A 101 4.34 -3.20 -21.46
C HIS A 101 2.95 -2.59 -21.80
N THR A 102 2.47 -2.75 -23.03
CA THR A 102 1.10 -2.39 -23.43
C THR A 102 0.06 -3.26 -22.73
N GLU A 103 0.32 -4.55 -22.55
CA GLU A 103 -0.56 -5.44 -21.78
C GLU A 103 -0.61 -5.09 -20.28
N ARG A 104 0.53 -4.71 -19.71
CA ARG A 104 0.65 -4.22 -18.32
C ARG A 104 -0.14 -2.92 -18.13
N ILE A 105 -0.01 -1.95 -19.04
CA ILE A 105 -0.80 -0.70 -18.99
C ILE A 105 -2.29 -0.96 -19.17
N ASN A 106 -2.68 -1.87 -20.07
CA ASN A 106 -4.08 -2.23 -20.26
C ASN A 106 -4.66 -2.97 -19.03
N SER A 107 -3.86 -3.79 -18.35
CA SER A 107 -4.25 -4.43 -17.09
C SER A 107 -4.47 -3.39 -15.98
N LEU A 108 -3.58 -2.40 -15.87
CA LEU A 108 -3.77 -1.27 -14.96
C LEU A 108 -5.04 -0.45 -15.27
N LYS A 109 -5.35 -0.21 -16.55
CA LYS A 109 -6.62 0.43 -16.96
C LYS A 109 -7.83 -0.39 -16.56
N ARG A 110 -7.81 -1.72 -16.77
CA ARG A 110 -8.89 -2.63 -16.37
C ARG A 110 -9.13 -2.59 -14.86
N ILE A 111 -8.05 -2.52 -14.08
CA ILE A 111 -8.13 -2.45 -12.62
C ILE A 111 -8.63 -1.10 -12.16
N LEU A 112 -8.23 0.01 -12.78
CA LEU A 112 -8.81 1.32 -12.48
C LEU A 112 -10.33 1.35 -12.73
N ILE A 113 -10.79 0.67 -13.80
CA ILE A 113 -12.21 0.50 -14.08
C ILE A 113 -12.87 -0.37 -13.01
N SER A 114 -12.26 -1.49 -12.61
CA SER A 114 -12.77 -2.37 -11.54
C SER A 114 -12.85 -1.65 -10.19
N ILE A 115 -11.80 -0.91 -9.82
CA ILE A 115 -11.71 -0.05 -8.65
C ILE A 115 -12.76 1.07 -8.68
N SER A 116 -13.06 1.63 -9.85
CA SER A 116 -14.08 2.67 -10.01
C SER A 116 -15.51 2.11 -9.97
N LYS A 117 -15.68 0.84 -10.39
CA LYS A 117 -16.95 0.09 -10.30
C LYS A 117 -17.23 -0.41 -8.88
N GLU A 118 -16.18 -0.73 -8.13
CA GLU A 118 -16.26 -0.90 -6.69
C GLU A 118 -16.62 0.44 -6.05
N LYS A 119 -17.94 0.62 -5.81
CA LYS A 119 -18.45 1.59 -4.84
C LYS A 119 -18.01 1.14 -3.44
N VAL A 120 -16.73 1.26 -3.16
CA VAL A 120 -16.23 1.21 -1.80
C VAL A 120 -16.81 2.44 -1.13
N ASP A 121 -17.83 2.23 -0.30
CA ASP A 121 -18.31 3.25 0.62
C ASP A 121 -17.22 3.45 1.68
N LEU A 122 -16.20 4.21 1.30
CA LEU A 122 -15.01 4.47 2.10
C LEU A 122 -15.40 5.00 3.48
N ASN A 123 -16.49 5.78 3.55
CA ASN A 123 -17.01 6.30 4.82
C ASN A 123 -17.48 5.17 5.74
N LYS A 124 -18.18 4.18 5.21
CA LYS A 124 -18.65 3.02 5.98
C LYS A 124 -17.50 2.14 6.47
N ILE A 125 -16.41 2.06 5.72
CA ILE A 125 -15.22 1.29 6.12
C ILE A 125 -14.40 2.04 7.16
N TYR A 126 -14.22 3.36 7.01
CA TYR A 126 -13.61 4.18 8.06
C TYR A 126 -14.41 4.13 9.36
N GLU A 127 -15.74 4.16 9.29
CA GLU A 127 -16.62 3.97 10.44
C GLU A 127 -16.40 2.60 11.11
N LEU A 128 -16.35 1.52 10.33
CA LEU A 128 -16.14 0.17 10.85
C LEU A 128 -14.73 -0.03 11.44
N LYS A 129 -13.69 0.53 10.81
CA LYS A 129 -12.31 0.51 11.30
C LYS A 129 -12.19 1.31 12.60
N GLY A 130 -12.81 2.48 12.68
CA GLY A 130 -12.86 3.28 13.90
C GLY A 130 -13.55 2.54 15.05
N ARG A 131 -14.69 1.88 14.78
CA ARG A 131 -15.39 1.04 15.77
C ARG A 131 -14.54 -0.14 16.23
N LEU A 132 -13.81 -0.79 15.33
CA LEU A 132 -12.91 -1.89 15.66
C LEU A 132 -11.72 -1.44 16.52
N SER A 133 -11.11 -0.29 16.19
CA SER A 133 -10.04 0.30 17.00
C SER A 133 -10.56 0.59 18.41
N TYR A 134 -11.70 1.27 18.52
CA TYR A 134 -12.31 1.57 19.81
C TYR A 134 -12.57 0.30 20.64
N ILE A 135 -13.11 -0.76 20.02
CA ILE A 135 -13.33 -2.04 20.71
C ILE A 135 -12.01 -2.64 21.20
N ARG A 136 -10.96 -2.64 20.38
CA ARG A 136 -9.63 -3.14 20.77
C ARG A 136 -9.08 -2.34 21.94
N ASP A 137 -9.09 -1.02 21.84
CA ASP A 137 -8.52 -0.12 22.85
C ASP A 137 -9.29 -0.29 24.18
N SER A 138 -10.63 -0.42 24.14
CA SER A 138 -11.45 -0.74 25.32
C SER A 138 -11.21 -2.15 25.91
N LEU A 139 -10.77 -3.11 25.10
CA LEU A 139 -10.42 -4.45 25.57
C LEU A 139 -9.04 -4.47 26.22
N GLU A 140 -8.11 -3.67 25.72
CA GLU A 140 -6.78 -3.46 26.30
C GLU A 140 -6.88 -2.76 27.64
N GLU A 141 -7.63 -1.66 27.75
CA GLU A 141 -7.90 -0.97 29.04
C GLU A 141 -8.49 -1.92 30.09
N ARG A 142 -9.48 -2.74 29.72
CA ARG A 142 -10.08 -3.73 30.63
C ARG A 142 -9.15 -4.89 30.99
N ALA A 143 -8.15 -5.17 30.16
CA ALA A 143 -7.14 -6.18 30.47
C ALA A 143 -6.14 -5.62 31.49
N GLU A 144 -5.75 -4.35 31.33
CA GLU A 144 -4.87 -3.61 32.23
C GLU A 144 -5.51 -3.42 33.62
N GLU A 145 -6.78 -3.02 33.69
CA GLU A 145 -7.54 -2.90 34.95
C GLU A 145 -7.61 -4.23 35.72
N ARG A 146 -7.79 -5.37 35.03
CA ARG A 146 -7.81 -6.69 35.67
C ARG A 146 -6.46 -7.16 36.19
N THR A 147 -5.36 -6.64 35.64
CA THR A 147 -4.02 -6.90 36.17
C THR A 147 -3.75 -6.05 37.41
N GLU A 148 -4.20 -4.80 37.45
CA GLU A 148 -4.06 -3.91 38.62
C GLU A 148 -4.93 -4.34 39.81
N GLU A 149 -6.15 -4.84 39.58
CA GLU A 149 -7.00 -5.38 40.65
C GLU A 149 -6.42 -6.62 41.34
N LYS A 150 -5.57 -7.40 40.63
CA LYS A 150 -4.93 -8.59 41.21
C LYS A 150 -3.71 -8.26 42.07
N GLU A 151 -3.04 -7.13 41.84
CA GLU A 151 -1.91 -6.69 42.68
C GLU A 151 -2.35 -6.00 43.98
N ASN A 152 -3.58 -5.45 44.04
CA ASN A 152 -4.06 -4.66 45.17
C ASN A 152 -4.92 -5.44 46.20
N VAL A 153 -4.85 -6.77 46.23
CA VAL A 153 -5.55 -7.55 47.26
C VAL A 153 -4.82 -7.36 48.61
N PRO A 154 -5.45 -6.77 49.64
CA PRO A 154 -4.84 -6.64 50.94
C PRO A 154 -4.74 -8.03 51.56
N VAL A 155 -3.52 -8.56 51.67
CA VAL A 155 -3.25 -9.78 52.42
C VAL A 155 -3.45 -9.43 53.90
N CYS A 156 -4.59 -9.80 54.46
CA CYS A 156 -4.80 -9.82 55.91
C CYS A 156 -3.77 -10.78 56.52
N ARG A 157 -2.69 -10.23 57.09
CA ARG A 157 -1.78 -10.99 57.93
C ARG A 157 -2.45 -11.20 59.28
N GLU A 158 -2.92 -12.42 59.54
CA GLU A 158 -3.26 -12.86 60.89
C GLU A 158 -1.98 -12.85 61.75
N GLN A 159 -2.12 -12.33 62.98
CA GLN A 159 -1.05 -12.09 63.95
C GLN A 159 -0.54 -13.36 64.60
#